data_AF-A0AAC9JEJ9-F1
#
_entry.id   AF-A0AAC9JEJ9-F1
#
_cell.length_a   1.000
_cell.length_b   1.000
_cell.length_c   1.000
_cell.angle_alpha   90.00
_cell.angle_beta   90.00
_cell.angle_gamma   90.00
#
_symmetry.space_group_name_H-M   'P 1'
#
loop_
_entity.id
_entity.type
_entity.pdbx_description
1 polymer ?
#
loop_
_entity_poly.entity_id
_entity_poly.type
_entity_poly.pdbx_seq_one_letter_code
_entity_poly.pdbx_strand_id
1 'polypeptide(L)'
;MCEEFSPVTNKDEFRRWCARMQLDSKQAAHLLGLSLSNVYKYLDEKEQTPIRGMVSTVCELINMLGEEERVAWVRKQLHSNSALSPWPSKRPISHP
;
A
#
# COMPACT_ATOMS: atom_id res chain seq x y z
N MET A 1 -14.87 -2.92 15.59
CA MET A 1 -14.67 -1.47 15.41
C MET A 1 -14.21 -1.28 13.97
N CYS A 2 -15.00 -0.59 13.15
CA CYS A 2 -14.56 -0.24 11.79
C CYS A 2 -13.51 0.86 11.95
N GLU A 3 -12.25 0.50 12.04
CA GLU A 3 -11.17 1.48 11.98
C GLU A 3 -11.20 2.13 10.60
N GLU A 4 -11.65 3.38 10.53
CA GLU A 4 -11.66 4.16 9.29
C GLU A 4 -10.24 4.26 8.72
N PHE A 5 -10.12 4.17 7.40
CA PHE A 5 -8.86 4.46 6.73
C PHE A 5 -8.76 5.96 6.52
N SER A 6 -7.72 6.57 7.08
CA SER A 6 -7.39 7.96 6.76
C SER A 6 -6.98 8.08 5.29
N PRO A 7 -7.29 9.21 4.63
CA PRO A 7 -6.82 9.47 3.28
C PRO A 7 -5.29 9.47 3.23
N VAL A 8 -4.73 9.02 2.10
CA VAL A 8 -3.27 8.94 1.92
C VAL A 8 -2.80 10.20 1.20
N THR A 9 -2.55 11.25 1.96
CA THR A 9 -2.16 12.59 1.47
C THR A 9 -0.67 12.87 1.65
N ASN A 10 -0.03 12.19 2.59
CA ASN A 10 1.39 12.34 2.90
C ASN A 10 2.10 10.99 3.08
N LYS A 11 3.43 11.05 3.28
CA LYS A 11 4.30 9.87 3.36
C LYS A 11 4.08 9.02 4.61
N ASP A 12 3.76 9.67 5.72
CA ASP A 12 3.46 8.99 6.98
C ASP A 12 2.19 8.15 6.82
N GLU A 13 1.13 8.76 6.28
CA GLU A 13 -0.12 8.08 5.95
C GLU A 13 0.09 6.95 4.94
N PHE A 14 0.92 7.17 3.91
CA PHE A 14 1.27 6.12 2.94
C PHE A 14 1.94 4.92 3.62
N ARG A 15 2.87 5.18 4.54
CA ARG A 15 3.55 4.12 5.29
C ARG A 15 2.58 3.39 6.23
N ARG A 16 1.70 4.10 6.94
CA ARG A 16 0.65 3.49 7.78
C ARG A 16 -0.26 2.60 6.95
N TRP A 17 -0.66 3.11 5.79
CA TRP A 17 -1.53 2.39 4.87
C TRP A 17 -0.87 1.09 4.40
N CYS A 18 0.39 1.14 3.97
CA CYS A 18 1.13 -0.07 3.58
C CYS A 18 1.29 -1.06 4.75
N ALA A 19 1.61 -0.58 5.95
CA ALA A 19 1.73 -1.41 7.14
C ALA A 19 0.41 -2.11 7.50
N ARG A 20 -0.69 -1.35 7.44
CA ARG A 20 -2.05 -1.84 7.72
C ARG A 20 -2.55 -2.83 6.69
N MET A 21 -2.21 -2.62 5.43
CA MET A 21 -2.45 -3.59 4.35
C MET A 21 -1.46 -4.76 4.39
N GLN A 22 -0.53 -4.81 5.33
CA GLN A 22 0.49 -5.86 5.50
C GLN A 22 1.32 -6.12 4.22
N LEU A 23 1.65 -5.04 3.52
CA LEU A 23 2.41 -5.06 2.27
C LEU A 23 3.91 -4.87 2.53
N ASP A 24 4.76 -5.56 1.77
CA ASP A 24 6.14 -5.12 1.55
C ASP A 24 6.26 -4.14 0.38
N SER A 25 7.45 -3.57 0.17
CA SER A 25 7.69 -2.57 -0.89
C SER A 25 7.43 -3.10 -2.30
N LYS A 26 7.63 -4.40 -2.56
CA LYS A 26 7.38 -4.99 -3.88
C LYS A 26 5.90 -5.21 -4.10
N GLN A 27 5.19 -5.69 -3.08
CA GLN A 27 3.74 -5.83 -3.11
C GLN A 27 3.06 -4.47 -3.27
N ALA A 28 3.50 -3.44 -2.54
CA ALA A 28 3.00 -2.07 -2.69
C ALA A 28 3.26 -1.52 -4.10
N ALA A 29 4.45 -1.74 -4.66
CA ALA A 29 4.78 -1.35 -6.03
C ALA A 29 3.82 -2.00 -7.05
N HIS A 30 3.62 -3.30 -6.94
CA HIS A 30 2.72 -4.05 -7.83
C HIS A 30 1.27 -3.58 -7.70
N LEU A 31 0.76 -3.48 -6.47
CA LEU A 31 -0.63 -3.18 -6.19
C LEU A 31 -1.03 -1.75 -6.58
N LEU A 32 -0.10 -0.81 -6.50
CA LEU A 32 -0.31 0.59 -6.85
C LEU A 32 0.16 0.94 -8.29
N GLY A 33 0.69 -0.03 -9.04
CA GLY A 33 1.23 0.20 -10.37
C GLY A 33 2.44 1.16 -10.39
N LEU A 34 3.26 1.13 -9.34
CA LEU A 34 4.43 2.00 -9.17
C LEU A 34 5.73 1.26 -9.46
N SER A 35 6.77 2.00 -9.86
CA SER A 35 8.12 1.48 -9.79
C SER A 35 8.56 1.33 -8.33
N LEU A 36 9.43 0.37 -8.04
CA LEU A 36 9.98 0.18 -6.69
C LEU A 36 10.73 1.43 -6.20
N SER A 37 11.38 2.17 -7.10
CA SER A 37 12.03 3.46 -6.79
C SER A 37 11.02 4.50 -6.30
N ASN A 38 9.84 4.61 -6.92
CA ASN A 38 8.80 5.52 -6.45
C ASN A 38 8.26 5.10 -5.09
N VAL A 39 8.11 3.80 -4.84
CA VAL A 39 7.73 3.31 -3.50
C VAL A 39 8.76 3.72 -2.46
N TYR A 40 10.06 3.54 -2.71
CA TYR A 40 11.09 3.99 -1.76
C TYR A 40 11.09 5.49 -1.55
N LYS A 41 10.85 6.31 -2.59
CA LYS A 41 10.70 7.77 -2.42
C LYS A 41 9.54 8.15 -1.50
N TYR A 42 8.47 7.37 -1.47
CA TYR A 42 7.34 7.60 -0.57
C TYR A 42 7.58 7.01 0.82
N LEU A 43 8.37 5.94 0.92
CA LEU A 43 8.75 5.32 2.19
C LEU A 43 9.92 6.02 2.88
N ASP A 44 10.69 6.87 2.21
CA ASP A 44 11.77 7.66 2.83
C ASP A 44 11.26 9.05 3.21
N GLU A 45 11.32 9.39 4.50
CA GLU A 45 10.92 10.71 5.01
C GLU A 45 11.89 11.83 4.62
N LYS A 46 13.15 11.50 4.34
CA LYS A 46 14.18 12.49 4.00
C LYS A 46 14.00 13.03 2.58
N GLU A 47 13.38 12.22 1.72
CA GLU A 47 13.01 12.62 0.37
C GLU A 47 11.91 13.69 0.42
N GLN A 48 11.92 14.67 -0.48
CA GLN A 48 10.87 15.71 -0.53
C GLN A 48 9.80 15.42 -1.59
N THR A 49 9.80 14.21 -2.16
CA THR A 49 8.85 13.83 -3.21
C THR A 49 7.42 13.74 -2.63
N PRO A 50 6.46 14.58 -3.08
CA PRO A 50 5.08 14.49 -2.61
C PRO A 50 4.40 13.21 -3.10
N ILE A 51 3.41 12.72 -2.34
CA ILE A 51 2.53 11.65 -2.82
C ILE A 51 1.75 12.18 -4.02
N ARG A 52 1.80 11.46 -5.13
CA ARG A 52 1.05 11.83 -6.34
C ARG A 52 -0.45 11.57 -6.10
N GLY A 53 -1.30 12.48 -6.55
CA GLY A 53 -2.76 12.35 -6.38
C GLY A 53 -3.34 11.02 -6.87
N MET A 54 -2.80 10.45 -7.95
CA MET A 54 -3.20 9.12 -8.42
C MET A 54 -2.95 8.01 -7.39
N VAL A 55 -1.84 8.07 -6.64
CA VAL A 55 -1.55 7.09 -5.57
C VAL A 55 -2.56 7.24 -4.44
N SER A 56 -2.87 8.48 -4.04
CA SER A 56 -3.91 8.79 -3.06
C SER A 56 -5.26 8.22 -3.48
N THR A 57 -5.68 8.48 -4.73
CA THR A 57 -6.95 7.98 -5.27
C THR A 57 -7.01 6.46 -5.28
N VAL A 58 -5.94 5.75 -5.66
CA VAL A 58 -5.94 4.28 -5.64
C VAL A 58 -6.06 3.76 -4.21
N CYS A 59 -5.35 4.35 -3.25
CA CYS A 59 -5.48 3.96 -1.85
C CYS A 59 -6.91 4.17 -1.34
N GLU A 60 -7.54 5.30 -1.67
CA GLU A 60 -8.93 5.61 -1.32
C GLU A 60 -9.91 4.61 -1.94
N LEU A 61 -9.76 4.28 -3.22
CA LEU A 61 -10.59 3.29 -3.90
C LEU A 61 -10.54 1.92 -3.20
N ILE A 62 -9.35 1.50 -2.76
CA ILE A 62 -9.17 0.24 -2.02
C ILE A 62 -9.78 0.36 -0.61
N ASN A 63 -9.70 1.51 0.03
CA ASN A 63 -10.25 1.75 1.36
C ASN A 63 -11.78 1.75 1.38
N MET A 64 -12.42 2.15 0.28
CA MET A 64 -13.87 2.10 0.12
C MET A 64 -14.43 0.68 -0.03
N LEU A 65 -13.57 -0.31 -0.32
CA LEU A 65 -13.99 -1.71 -0.34
C LEU A 65 -14.29 -2.19 1.08
N GLY A 66 -15.35 -3.01 1.21
CA GLY A 66 -15.62 -3.74 2.45
C GLY A 66 -14.44 -4.64 2.81
N GLU A 67 -14.27 -5.01 4.09
CA GLU A 67 -13.09 -5.75 4.54
C GLU A 67 -12.87 -7.06 3.79
N GLU A 68 -13.91 -7.89 3.65
CA GLU A 68 -13.83 -9.18 2.94
C GLU A 68 -13.50 -8.97 1.45
N GLU A 69 -14.15 -8.00 0.81
CA GLU A 69 -13.92 -7.66 -0.60
C GLU A 69 -12.50 -7.16 -0.82
N ARG A 70 -12.01 -6.29 0.07
CA ARG A 70 -10.64 -5.77 0.04
C ARG A 70 -9.63 -6.90 0.16
N VAL A 71 -9.82 -7.81 1.13
CA VAL A 71 -8.92 -8.96 1.32
C VAL A 71 -8.92 -9.85 0.07
N ALA A 72 -10.10 -10.16 -0.48
CA ALA A 72 -10.23 -10.97 -1.68
C ALA A 72 -9.55 -10.29 -2.89
N TRP A 73 -9.74 -8.98 -3.04
CA TRP A 73 -9.14 -8.19 -4.11
C TRP A 73 -7.62 -8.12 -3.98
N VAL A 74 -7.06 -7.77 -2.81
CA VAL A 74 -5.61 -7.71 -2.56
C VAL A 74 -4.96 -9.06 -2.85
N ARG A 75 -5.55 -10.16 -2.35
CA ARG A 75 -5.06 -11.51 -2.61
C ARG A 75 -5.07 -11.84 -4.10
N LYS A 76 -6.14 -11.50 -4.82
CA LYS A 76 -6.24 -11.71 -6.28
C LYS A 76 -5.17 -10.92 -7.03
N GLN A 77 -4.96 -9.65 -6.68
CA GLN A 77 -3.96 -8.80 -7.33
C GLN A 77 -2.54 -9.32 -7.10
N LEU A 78 -2.20 -9.70 -5.87
CA LEU A 78 -0.84 -10.16 -5.54
C LEU A 78 -0.56 -11.56 -6.08
N HIS A 79 -1.54 -12.47 -6.12
CA HIS A 79 -1.38 -13.80 -6.72
C HIS A 79 -1.19 -13.78 -8.25
N SER A 80 -1.58 -12.70 -8.93
CA SER A 80 -1.32 -12.56 -10.38
C SER A 80 0.17 -12.47 -10.73
N ASN A 81 1.04 -12.25 -9.74
CA ASN A 81 2.48 -12.13 -9.91
C ASN A 81 3.24 -13.11 -9.01
N SER A 82 3.66 -14.24 -9.58
CA SER A 82 4.35 -15.32 -8.87
C SER A 82 5.75 -14.93 -8.34
N ALA A 83 6.30 -13.80 -8.78
CA ALA A 83 7.58 -13.28 -8.27
C ALA A 83 7.44 -12.55 -6.92
N LEU A 84 6.21 -12.29 -6.47
CA LEU A 84 5.94 -11.67 -5.18
C LEU A 84 5.88 -12.70 -4.05
N SER A 85 6.30 -12.28 -2.87
CA SER A 85 6.05 -13.04 -1.65
C SER A 85 4.55 -13.19 -1.40
N PRO A 86 4.10 -14.27 -0.74
CA PRO A 86 2.71 -14.41 -0.33
C PRO A 86 2.25 -13.22 0.52
N TRP A 87 0.96 -12.90 0.39
CA TRP A 87 0.29 -11.95 1.26
C TRP A 87 -0.44 -12.69 2.39
N PRO A 88 -0.40 -12.19 3.64
CA PRO A 88 0.32 -10.99 4.07
C PRO A 88 1.83 -11.16 4.09
N SER A 89 2.58 -10.06 3.91
CA SER A 89 4.04 -10.13 3.89
C SER A 89 4.59 -10.63 5.22
N LYS A 90 5.63 -11.47 5.16
CA LYS A 90 6.40 -11.89 6.36
C LYS A 90 7.19 -10.74 6.98
N ARG A 91 7.47 -9.69 6.20
CA ARG A 91 8.19 -8.48 6.62
C ARG A 91 7.45 -7.27 6.03
N PRO A 92 6.26 -6.95 6.58
CA PRO A 92 5.50 -5.81 6.10
C PRO A 92 6.30 -4.54 6.35
N ILE A 93 6.00 -3.49 5.58
CA ILE A 93 6.51 -2.15 5.82
C ILE A 93 6.19 -1.78 7.26
N SER A 94 7.24 -1.55 8.05
CA SER A 94 7.12 -1.10 9.42
C SER A 94 6.66 0.34 9.45
N HIS A 95 5.78 0.67 10.38
CA HIS A 95 5.47 2.05 10.76
C HIS A 95 5.89 2.25 12.23
N PRO A 96 6.49 3.41 12.60
CA PRO A 96 6.78 3.74 13.99
C PRO A 96 5.53 3.82 14.88
#